data_AF-A0AAE4KL01-F1
#
_entry.id   AF-A0AAE4KL01-F1
#
_cell.length_a   1.000
_cell.length_b   1.000
_cell.length_c   1.000
_cell.angle_alpha   90.00
_cell.angle_beta   90.00
_cell.angle_gamma   90.00
#
_symmetry.space_group_name_H-M   'P 1'
#
loop_
_entity.id
_entity.type
_entity.pdbx_description
1 polymer ?
#
loop_
_entity_poly.entity_id
_entity_poly.type
_entity_poly.pdbx_seq_one_letter_code
_entity_poly.pdbx_strand_id
1 'polypeptide(L)'
;MLTLLHNPRCSKSRQALALLEEKGTPVTIRRYLDEPLSEAELRALIDRLEGGIERLVRTRESEWQGLAADARDPEQVVQAIIAHPRLMERPIADDGERAIIGRPPEDILALLD
;
A
#
# COMPACT_ATOMS: atom_id res chain seq x y z
N MET A 1 1.43 13.26 8.74
CA MET A 1 0.73 12.40 9.73
C MET A 1 0.76 11.00 9.17
N LEU A 2 1.33 10.02 9.89
CA LEU A 2 1.55 8.70 9.34
C LEU A 2 0.24 7.92 9.22
N THR A 3 -0.07 7.43 8.03
CA THR A 3 -1.22 6.55 7.74
C THR A 3 -0.71 5.17 7.36
N LEU A 4 -1.29 4.13 7.96
CA LEU A 4 -1.04 2.74 7.60
C LEU A 4 -2.25 2.17 6.86
N LEU A 5 -2.07 1.86 5.57
CA LEU A 5 -3.01 1.08 4.77
C LEU A 5 -2.91 -0.38 5.21
N HIS A 6 -3.84 -0.76 6.08
CA HIS A 6 -3.76 -1.97 6.89
C HIS A 6 -4.76 -3.03 6.46
N ASN A 7 -4.35 -4.30 6.54
CA ASN A 7 -5.25 -5.44 6.44
C ASN A 7 -5.06 -6.35 7.68
N PRO A 8 -6.05 -6.42 8.58
CA PRO A 8 -5.93 -7.18 9.84
C PRO A 8 -5.77 -8.68 9.63
N ARG A 9 -6.12 -9.22 8.45
CA ARG A 9 -5.93 -10.65 8.13
C ARG A 9 -4.51 -10.96 7.63
N CYS A 10 -3.71 -9.95 7.29
CA CYS A 10 -2.36 -10.14 6.75
C CYS A 10 -1.30 -10.10 7.86
N SER A 11 -0.54 -11.19 8.04
CA SER A 11 0.52 -11.28 9.06
C SER A 11 1.54 -10.14 8.96
N LYS A 12 2.01 -9.83 7.74
CA LYS A 12 2.96 -8.73 7.48
C LYS A 12 2.39 -7.35 7.81
N SER A 13 1.09 -7.16 7.58
CA SER A 13 0.40 -5.91 7.92
C SER A 13 0.20 -5.73 9.42
N ARG A 14 -0.04 -6.82 10.17
CA ARG A 14 -0.07 -6.79 11.64
C ARG A 14 1.32 -6.55 12.24
N GLN A 15 2.35 -7.15 11.67
CA GLN A 15 3.75 -6.92 12.08
C GLN A 15 4.14 -5.45 11.91
N ALA A 16 3.82 -4.85 10.76
CA ALA A 16 4.02 -3.43 10.51
C ALA A 16 3.32 -2.53 11.53
N LEU A 17 2.05 -2.79 11.83
CA LEU A 17 1.32 -2.02 12.85
C LEU A 17 1.99 -2.13 14.22
N ALA A 18 2.34 -3.34 14.65
CA ALA A 18 3.02 -3.57 15.92
C ALA A 18 4.37 -2.82 16.00
N LEU A 19 5.15 -2.79 14.92
CA LEU A 19 6.40 -2.03 14.86
C LEU A 19 6.17 -0.54 15.07
N LEU A 20 5.15 0.05 14.43
CA LEU A 20 4.81 1.46 14.61
C LEU A 20 4.33 1.77 16.04
N GLU A 21 3.55 0.87 16.63
CA GLU A 21 3.08 0.97 18.02
C GLU A 21 4.25 0.87 19.02
N GLU A 22 5.19 -0.05 18.82
CA GLU A 22 6.40 -0.20 19.63
C GLU A 22 7.29 1.05 19.61
N LYS A 23 7.31 1.76 18.48
CA LYS A 23 8.03 3.04 18.34
C LYS A 23 7.26 4.23 18.93
N GLY A 24 6.04 4.03 19.43
CA GLY A 24 5.21 5.09 19.99
C GLY A 24 4.79 6.13 18.96
N THR A 25 4.81 5.79 17.66
CA THR A 25 4.45 6.73 16.60
C THR A 25 2.92 6.80 16.45
N PRO A 26 2.32 8.00 16.53
CA PRO A 26 0.90 8.16 16.24
C PRO A 26 0.63 7.78 14.77
N VAL A 27 -0.17 6.74 14.56
CA VAL A 27 -0.52 6.24 13.23
C VAL A 27 -2.03 6.20 13.04
N THR A 28 -2.50 6.72 11.90
CA THR A 28 -3.88 6.55 11.44
C THR A 28 -3.99 5.23 10.70
N ILE A 29 -4.88 4.35 11.14
CA ILE A 29 -5.10 3.06 10.48
C ILE A 29 -6.26 3.20 9.50
N ARG A 30 -6.01 2.96 8.20
CA ARG A 30 -7.07 2.85 7.19
C ARG A 30 -7.15 1.41 6.71
N ARG A 31 -8.31 0.78 6.91
CA ARG A 31 -8.58 -0.55 6.36
C ARG A 31 -8.99 -0.43 4.91
N TYR A 32 -8.01 -0.38 4.02
CA TYR A 32 -8.23 -0.06 2.59
C TYR A 32 -9.17 -1.04 1.84
N LEU A 33 -9.48 -2.21 2.41
CA LEU A 33 -10.48 -3.12 1.84
C LEU A 33 -11.91 -2.77 2.25
N ASP A 34 -12.07 -2.12 3.42
CA ASP A 34 -13.35 -1.65 3.94
C ASP A 34 -13.62 -0.21 3.45
N GLU A 35 -12.56 0.60 3.38
CA GLU A 35 -12.54 1.98 2.90
C GLU A 35 -11.51 2.14 1.76
N PRO A 36 -11.84 1.70 0.53
CA PRO A 36 -10.95 1.79 -0.63
C PRO A 36 -10.48 3.20 -0.93
N LEU A 37 -9.29 3.31 -1.53
CA LEU A 37 -8.78 4.58 -2.02
C LEU A 37 -9.54 4.97 -3.28
N SER A 38 -9.87 6.25 -3.40
CA SER A 38 -10.33 6.85 -4.64
C SER A 38 -9.22 6.89 -5.68
N GLU A 39 -9.59 7.10 -6.95
CA GLU A 39 -8.63 7.26 -8.04
C GLU A 39 -7.61 8.38 -7.76
N ALA A 40 -8.08 9.53 -7.29
CA ALA A 40 -7.24 10.67 -6.96
C ALA A 40 -6.25 10.34 -5.81
N GLU A 41 -6.71 9.62 -4.79
CA GLU A 41 -5.84 9.17 -3.70
C GLU A 41 -4.80 8.15 -4.17
N LEU A 42 -5.16 7.23 -5.07
CA LEU A 42 -4.22 6.24 -5.64
C LEU A 42 -3.16 6.91 -6.49
N ARG A 43 -3.53 7.84 -7.37
CA ARG A 43 -2.56 8.60 -8.18
C ARG A 43 -1.59 9.36 -7.29
N ALA A 44 -2.12 10.07 -6.30
CA ALA A 44 -1.29 10.78 -5.34
C ALA A 44 -0.37 9.81 -4.57
N LEU A 45 -0.86 8.62 -4.19
CA LEU A 45 -0.06 7.59 -3.50
C LEU A 45 1.09 7.10 -4.38
N ILE A 46 0.83 6.87 -5.67
CA ILE A 46 1.84 6.45 -6.65
C ILE A 46 2.94 7.51 -6.79
N ASP A 47 2.59 8.80 -6.82
CA ASP A 47 3.57 9.88 -6.98
C ASP A 47 4.59 9.95 -5.82
N ARG A 48 4.17 9.53 -4.62
CA ARG A 48 5.02 9.47 -3.42
C ARG A 48 5.56 8.07 -3.11
N LEU A 49 5.23 7.07 -3.93
CA LEU A 49 5.60 5.69 -3.67
C LEU A 49 7.08 5.45 -3.97
N GLU A 50 7.81 5.00 -2.96
CA GLU A 50 9.21 4.60 -3.14
C GLU A 50 9.33 3.18 -3.66
N GLY A 51 10.36 2.94 -4.47
CA GLY A 51 10.70 1.60 -4.96
C GLY A 51 9.96 1.13 -6.22
N GLY A 52 9.19 2.01 -6.87
CA GLY A 52 8.57 1.75 -8.18
C GLY A 52 7.13 1.25 -8.09
N ILE A 53 6.32 1.70 -9.06
CA ILE A 53 4.88 1.42 -9.12
C ILE A 53 4.56 -0.07 -9.28
N GLU A 54 5.43 -0.84 -9.92
CA GLU A 54 5.23 -2.27 -10.12
C GLU A 54 5.15 -3.06 -8.80
N ARG A 55 5.68 -2.50 -7.70
CA ARG A 55 5.59 -3.09 -6.37
C ARG A 55 4.23 -2.87 -5.71
N LEU A 56 3.48 -1.86 -6.15
CA LEU A 56 2.16 -1.51 -5.61
C LEU A 56 1.14 -2.60 -5.87
N VAL A 57 1.32 -3.40 -6.92
CA VAL A 57 0.35 -4.39 -7.36
C VAL A 57 0.80 -5.83 -7.10
N ARG A 58 -0.13 -6.64 -6.62
CA ARG A 58 0.07 -8.08 -6.36
C ARG A 58 -0.09 -8.86 -7.66
N THR A 59 0.98 -8.87 -8.47
CA THR A 59 0.98 -9.50 -9.81
C THR A 59 0.72 -11.01 -9.84
N ARG A 60 0.76 -11.68 -8.68
CA ARG A 60 0.52 -13.12 -8.54
C ARG A 60 -0.95 -13.48 -8.32
N GLU A 61 -1.83 -12.51 -8.10
CA GLU A 61 -3.26 -12.77 -7.93
C GLU A 61 -3.90 -13.08 -9.29
N SER A 62 -4.87 -14.00 -9.30
CA SER A 62 -5.60 -14.39 -10.51
C SER A 62 -6.27 -13.22 -11.21
N GLU A 63 -6.80 -12.28 -10.43
CA GLU A 63 -7.48 -11.08 -10.92
C GLU A 63 -6.50 -10.22 -11.71
N TRP A 64 -5.24 -10.07 -11.28
CA TRP A 64 -4.24 -9.34 -12.04
C TRP A 64 -3.86 -10.08 -13.33
N GLN A 65 -3.62 -11.39 -13.25
CA GLN A 65 -3.23 -12.21 -14.39
C GLN A 65 -4.27 -12.21 -15.51
N GLY A 66 -5.55 -12.06 -15.18
CA GLY A 66 -6.64 -11.96 -16.16
C GLY A 66 -6.76 -10.62 -16.89
N LEU A 67 -6.14 -9.54 -16.38
CA LEU A 67 -6.27 -8.19 -16.95
C LEU A 67 -5.32 -7.91 -18.11
N ALA A 68 -4.29 -8.76 -18.31
CA ALA A 68 -3.19 -8.50 -19.26
C ALA A 68 -2.57 -7.09 -19.12
N ALA A 69 -2.58 -6.55 -17.90
CA ALA A 69 -2.13 -5.20 -17.58
C ALA A 69 -0.61 -5.12 -17.37
N ASP A 70 -0.02 -3.96 -17.68
CA ASP A 70 1.38 -3.65 -17.36
C ASP A 70 1.47 -3.05 -15.95
N ALA A 71 2.25 -3.69 -15.08
CA ALA A 71 2.49 -3.22 -13.71
C ALA A 71 3.30 -1.93 -13.66
N ARG A 72 3.93 -1.52 -14.76
CA ARG A 72 4.67 -0.26 -14.89
C ARG A 72 3.83 0.90 -15.45
N ASP A 73 2.63 0.62 -15.94
CA ASP A 73 1.71 1.64 -16.43
C ASP A 73 0.82 2.14 -15.28
N PRO A 74 0.98 3.41 -14.84
CA PRO A 74 0.20 3.95 -13.74
C PRO A 74 -1.30 3.95 -13.97
N GLU A 75 -1.74 4.17 -15.20
CA GLU A 75 -3.16 4.17 -15.50
C GLU A 75 -3.74 2.78 -15.31
N GLN A 76 -3.07 1.76 -15.86
CA GLN A 76 -3.54 0.38 -15.76
C GLN A 76 -3.51 -0.14 -14.33
N VAL A 77 -2.48 0.22 -13.55
CA VAL A 77 -2.39 -0.13 -12.13
C VAL A 77 -3.53 0.51 -11.32
N VAL A 78 -3.80 1.80 -11.54
CA VAL A 78 -4.89 2.52 -10.86
C VAL A 78 -6.24 1.87 -11.18
N GLN A 79 -6.54 1.64 -12.46
CA GLN A 79 -7.81 1.04 -12.87
C GLN A 79 -7.98 -0.38 -12.30
N ALA A 80 -6.91 -1.18 -12.29
CA ALA A 80 -6.92 -2.52 -11.71
C ALA A 80 -7.20 -2.50 -10.20
N ILE A 81 -6.58 -1.57 -9.45
CA ILE A 81 -6.79 -1.45 -8.00
C ILE A 81 -8.18 -0.92 -7.67
N ILE A 82 -8.73 0.02 -8.46
CA ILE A 82 -10.11 0.50 -8.29
C ILE A 82 -11.11 -0.64 -8.49
N ALA A 83 -10.95 -1.41 -9.57
CA ALA A 83 -11.81 -2.56 -9.85
C ALA A 83 -11.66 -3.67 -8.79
N HIS A 84 -10.43 -3.88 -8.30
CA HIS A 84 -10.10 -4.93 -7.35
C HIS A 84 -9.15 -4.41 -6.27
N PRO A 85 -9.65 -3.77 -5.20
CA PRO A 85 -8.79 -3.19 -4.15
C PRO A 85 -7.79 -4.18 -3.53
N ARG A 86 -8.14 -5.48 -3.53
CA ARG A 86 -7.28 -6.57 -3.04
C ARG A 86 -5.96 -6.71 -3.81
N LEU A 87 -5.88 -6.20 -5.03
CA LEU A 87 -4.67 -6.19 -5.85
C LEU A 87 -3.61 -5.24 -5.31
N MET A 88 -3.99 -4.23 -4.52
CA MET A 88 -3.01 -3.36 -3.87
C MET A 88 -2.18 -4.15 -2.85
N GLU A 89 -0.87 -3.97 -2.92
CA GLU A 89 0.08 -4.57 -2.01
C GLU A 89 -0.07 -3.99 -0.61
N ARG A 90 0.34 -4.77 0.39
CA ARG A 90 0.14 -4.42 1.80
C ARG A 90 1.23 -4.98 2.70
N PRO A 91 1.52 -4.35 3.84
CA PRO A 91 1.06 -3.01 4.25
C PRO A 91 1.72 -1.89 3.42
N ILE A 92 1.11 -0.70 3.42
CA ILE A 92 1.72 0.53 2.91
C ILE A 92 1.64 1.57 4.03
N ALA A 93 2.77 2.17 4.37
CA ALA A 93 2.83 3.32 5.26
C ALA A 93 3.03 4.59 4.42
N ASP A 94 2.38 5.68 4.83
CA ASP A 94 2.31 6.92 4.07
C ASP A 94 2.32 8.12 5.03
N ASP A 95 3.35 8.95 4.98
CA ASP A 95 3.49 10.13 5.86
C ASP A 95 2.88 11.42 5.27
N GLY A 96 2.44 11.36 4.01
CA GLY A 96 1.94 12.48 3.20
C GLY A 96 2.95 12.98 2.16
N GLU A 97 4.23 12.67 2.32
CA GLU A 97 5.33 13.05 1.41
C GLU A 97 5.97 11.82 0.74
N ARG A 98 6.01 10.70 1.45
CA ARG A 98 6.58 9.42 1.03
C ARG A 98 5.65 8.28 1.41
N ALA A 99 5.61 7.26 0.55
CA ALA A 99 4.91 6.02 0.82
C ALA A 99 5.83 4.82 0.61
N ILE A 100 5.82 3.90 1.59
CA ILE A 100 6.68 2.71 1.59
C ILE A 100 5.83 1.45 1.78
N ILE A 101 6.10 0.45 0.94
CA ILE A 101 5.51 -0.88 1.06
C ILE A 101 6.31 -1.67 2.10
N GLY A 102 5.65 -2.08 3.19
CA GLY A 102 6.27 -2.86 4.27
C GLY A 102 6.47 -4.33 3.91
N ARG A 103 7.32 -4.59 2.92
CA ARG A 103 7.73 -5.93 2.49
C ARG A 103 9.23 -6.00 2.27
N PRO A 104 10.00 -6.21 3.35
CA PRO A 104 9.55 -6.67 4.68
C PRO A 104 8.95 -5.56 5.60
N PRO A 105 8.20 -5.90 6.67
CA PRO A 105 7.44 -4.92 7.47
C PRO A 105 8.26 -3.77 8.05
N GLU A 106 9.52 -4.03 8.36
CA GLU A 106 10.50 -3.07 8.87
C GLU A 106 10.84 -1.96 7.88
N ASP A 107 10.60 -2.13 6.57
CA ASP A 107 10.87 -1.09 5.56
C ASP A 107 10.13 0.22 5.88
N ILE A 108 8.94 0.13 6.48
CA ILE A 108 8.13 1.31 6.81
C ILE A 108 8.78 2.21 7.86
N LEU A 109 9.75 1.68 8.63
CA LEU A 109 10.43 2.44 9.68
C LEU A 109 11.32 3.54 9.09
N ALA A 110 11.68 3.46 7.80
CA ALA A 110 12.39 4.52 7.09
C ALA A 110 11.57 5.83 6.96
N LEU A 111 10.26 5.79 7.26
CA LEU A 111 9.42 6.98 7.37
C LEU A 111 9.46 7.66 8.75
N LEU A 112 10.14 7.06 9.73
CA LEU A 112 10.25 7.59 11.09
C LEU A 112 11.53 8.40 11.35
N ASP A 113 12.44 8.43 10.36
CA ASP A 113 13.72 9.13 10.41
C ASP A 113 13.59 10.63 10.03
#